data_AF-A0A960AE68-F1
#
_entry.id   AF-A0A960AE68-F1
#
_cell.length_a   1.000
_cell.length_b   1.000
_cell.length_c   1.000
_cell.angle_alpha   90.00
_cell.angle_beta   90.00
_cell.angle_gamma   90.00
#
_symmetry.space_group_name_H-M   'P 1'
#
loop_
_entity.id
_entity.type
_entity.pdbx_description
1 polymer ?
#
loop_
_entity_poly.entity_id
_entity_poly.type
_entity_poly.pdbx_seq_one_letter_code
_entity_poly.pdbx_strand_id
1 'polypeptide(L)' 'MTATVAYQYVVLRCVPRVDREEFVNVGVVLYCQATDFLEVAWQVDRERLAAFAPRLDL' A
#
# COMPACT_ATOMS: atom_id res chain seq x y z
N MET A 1 -26.32 -7.04 19.43
CA MET A 1 -26.08 -6.71 18.01
C MET A 1 -24.74 -6.00 17.94
N THR A 2 -23.75 -6.53 17.22
CA THR A 2 -22.50 -5.81 16.96
C THR A 2 -22.75 -4.80 15.85
N ALA A 3 -22.40 -3.53 16.09
CA ALA A 3 -22.47 -2.51 15.05
C ALA A 3 -21.33 -2.73 14.04
N THR A 4 -21.63 -2.66 12.75
CA THR A 4 -20.61 -2.66 11.69
C THR A 4 -19.93 -1.29 11.67
N VAL A 5 -18.59 -1.28 11.70
CA VAL A 5 -17.77 -0.07 11.60
C VAL A 5 -17.20 0.03 10.19
N ALA A 6 -17.38 1.16 9.52
CA ALA A 6 -16.88 1.37 8.16
C ALA A 6 -15.42 1.85 8.18
N TYR A 7 -14.58 1.21 7.38
CA TYR A 7 -13.20 1.62 7.15
C TYR A 7 -13.04 2.12 5.72
N GLN A 8 -12.34 3.22 5.56
CA GLN A 8 -11.79 3.68 4.28
C GLN A 8 -10.36 3.17 4.16
N TYR A 9 -9.92 2.88 2.95
CA TYR A 9 -8.56 2.43 2.71
C TYR A 9 -7.96 3.04 1.45
N VAL A 10 -6.65 3.21 1.48
CA VAL A 10 -5.84 3.51 0.29
C VAL A 10 -4.66 2.55 0.21
N VAL A 11 -4.32 2.13 -1.01
CA VAL A 11 -3.19 1.22 -1.25
C VAL A 11 -1.96 2.04 -1.61
N LEU A 12 -0.85 1.78 -0.92
CA LEU A 12 0.45 2.33 -1.26
C LEU A 12 1.08 1.46 -2.35
N ARG A 13 1.55 2.10 -3.43
CA ARG A 13 2.09 1.43 -4.60
C ARG A 13 3.49 1.94 -4.90
N CYS A 14 4.42 1.03 -5.11
CA CYS A 14 5.68 1.33 -5.78
C CYS A 14 5.42 1.32 -7.28
N VAL A 15 5.74 2.43 -7.96
CA VAL A 15 5.53 2.62 -9.41
C VAL A 15 6.87 2.97 -10.06
N PRO A 16 7.74 1.98 -10.36
CA PRO A 16 9.09 2.24 -10.85
C PRO A 16 9.12 2.86 -12.26
N ARG A 17 8.07 2.64 -13.05
CA ARG A 17 7.93 3.15 -14.43
C ARG A 17 6.49 3.60 -14.68
N VAL A 18 6.27 4.90 -14.52
CA VAL A 18 4.94 5.52 -14.63
C VAL A 18 4.37 5.41 -16.05
N ASP A 19 5.23 5.49 -17.08
CA ASP A 19 4.86 5.41 -18.50
C ASP A 19 4.28 4.05 -18.91
N ARG A 20 4.61 2.99 -18.16
CA ARG A 20 4.12 1.63 -18.39
C ARG A 20 2.94 1.25 -17.50
N GLU A 21 2.51 2.16 -16.61
CA GLU A 21 1.47 1.93 -15.62
C GLU A 21 1.73 0.68 -14.74
N GLU A 22 3.01 0.35 -14.55
CA GLU A 22 3.48 -0.83 -13.83
C GLU A 22 3.65 -0.52 -12.34
N PHE A 23 3.07 -1.37 -11.46
CA PHE A 23 3.17 -1.16 -10.02
C PHE A 23 3.18 -2.44 -9.19
N VAL A 24 3.74 -2.34 -7.99
CA VAL A 24 3.64 -3.34 -6.92
C VAL A 24 3.00 -2.69 -5.69
N ASN A 25 1.96 -3.31 -5.13
CA ASN A 25 1.39 -2.87 -3.87
C ASN A 25 2.39 -3.16 -2.74
N VAL A 26 2.70 -2.15 -1.93
CA VAL A 26 3.68 -2.24 -0.83
C VAL A 26 3.10 -1.90 0.52
N GLY A 27 1.83 -1.48 0.58
CA GLY A 27 1.15 -1.22 1.85
C GLY A 27 -0.28 -0.77 1.69
N VAL A 28 -0.92 -0.54 2.82
CA VAL A 28 -2.30 -0.06 2.94
C VAL A 28 -2.39 0.90 4.13
N VAL A 29 -3.10 2.00 3.93
CA VAL A 29 -3.54 2.89 5.02
C VAL A 29 -5.02 2.60 5.27
N LEU A 30 -5.38 2.44 6.54
CA LEU A 30 -6.76 2.27 6.98
C LEU A 30 -7.17 3.46 7.83
N TYR A 31 -8.36 3.98 7.58
CA TYR A 31 -8.94 5.08 8.34
C TYR A 31 -10.39 4.77 8.72
N CYS A 32 -10.75 5.06 9.97
CA CYS A 32 -12.13 5.02 10.43
C CYS A 32 -12.42 6.24 11.33
N GLN A 33 -13.25 7.15 10.85
CA GLN A 33 -13.68 8.32 11.61
C GLN A 33 -14.47 7.95 12.88
N ALA A 34 -15.30 6.89 12.83
CA ALA A 34 -16.18 6.52 13.93
C ALA A 34 -15.41 6.06 15.19
N THR A 35 -14.18 5.60 15.02
CA THR A 35 -13.32 5.09 16.10
C THR A 35 -12.03 5.91 16.26
N ASP A 36 -11.91 7.05 15.56
CA ASP A 36 -10.68 7.86 15.49
C ASP A 36 -9.43 7.00 15.18
N PHE A 37 -9.58 6.04 14.27
CA PHE A 37 -8.52 5.10 13.92
C PHE A 37 -7.84 5.52 12.63
N LEU A 38 -6.51 5.61 12.65
CA LEU A 38 -5.67 5.81 11.49
C LEU A 38 -4.39 4.99 11.66
N GLU A 39 -4.18 4.02 10.78
CA GLU A 39 -2.99 3.17 10.80
C GLU A 39 -2.50 2.84 9.40
N VAL A 40 -1.23 2.45 9.32
CA VAL A 40 -0.60 2.00 8.08
C VAL A 40 0.14 0.69 8.31
N ALA A 41 -0.06 -0.26 7.39
CA ALA A 41 0.75 -1.47 7.31
C ALA A 41 1.46 -1.47 5.96
N TRP A 42 2.78 -1.71 5.97
CA TRP A 42 3.59 -1.72 4.76
C TRP A 42 4.69 -2.79 4.86
N GLN A 43 5.05 -3.34 3.69
CA GLN A 43 6.15 -4.28 3.54
C GLN A 43 6.79 -4.07 2.17
N VAL A 44 8.08 -3.70 2.17
CA VAL A 44 8.87 -3.54 0.95
C VAL A 44 9.73 -4.79 0.77
N ASP A 45 9.26 -5.69 -0.10
CA ASP A 45 10.02 -6.87 -0.52
C ASP A 45 11.07 -6.45 -1.55
N ARG A 46 12.31 -6.31 -1.07
CA ARG A 46 13.46 -5.85 -1.87
C ARG A 46 13.77 -6.79 -3.03
N GLU A 47 13.71 -8.10 -2.81
CA GLU A 47 14.02 -9.09 -3.86
C GLU A 47 12.97 -9.05 -4.96
N ARG A 48 11.68 -8.98 -4.59
CA ARG A 48 10.59 -8.84 -5.54
C ARG A 48 10.67 -7.55 -6.34
N LEU A 49 10.98 -6.42 -5.69
CA LEU A 49 11.11 -5.14 -6.37
C LEU A 49 12.34 -5.07 -7.26
N ALA A 50 13.47 -5.65 -6.85
CA ALA A 50 14.67 -5.74 -7.69
C ALA A 50 14.42 -6.62 -8.92
N ALA A 51 13.66 -7.72 -8.79
CA ALA A 51 13.27 -8.56 -9.93
C ALA A 51 12.30 -7.83 -10.87
N PHE A 52 11.38 -7.02 -10.32
CA PHE A 52 10.41 -6.24 -11.09
C PHE A 52 11.04 -5.05 -11.81
N ALA A 53 11.92 -4.30 -11.13
CA ALA A 53 12.58 -3.12 -11.64
C ALA A 53 14.06 -3.10 -11.18
N PRO A 54 14.97 -3.74 -11.94
CA PRO A 54 16.38 -3.92 -11.51
C PRO A 54 17.20 -2.64 -11.35
N ARG A 55 16.69 -1.50 -11.84
CA ARG A 55 17.34 -0.18 -11.72
C ARG A 55 16.69 0.70 -10.64
N LEU A 56 15.72 0.17 -9.90
CA LEU A 56 15.10 0.87 -8.79
C LEU A 56 16.11 0.96 -7.64
N ASP A 57 16.29 2.15 -7.10
CA ASP A 57 17.11 2.38 -5.90
C ASP A 57 16.32 1.95 -4.66
N LEU A 58 16.82 0.94 -3.94
CA LEU A 58 16.12 0.23 -2.85
C LEU A 58 16.85 0.36 -1.51
#